data_AF-A0A0B0EIZ7-F1
#
_entry.id   AF-A0A0B0EIZ7-F1
#
_cell.length_a   1.000
_cell.length_b   1.000
_cell.length_c   1.000
_cell.angle_alpha   90.00
_cell.angle_beta   90.00
_cell.angle_gamma   90.00
#
_symmetry.space_group_name_H-M   'P 1'
#
loop_
_entity.id
_entity.type
_entity.pdbx_description
1 polymer ?
#
loop_
_entity_poly.entity_id
_entity_poly.type
_entity_poly.pdbx_seq_one_letter_code
_entity_poly.pdbx_strand_id
1 'polypeptide(L)'
;MEKDRVLVKDVVFPVFQMKEDFKQSRLIKYMEDESVPASKRLNWLPYFTYFANSFSDINNYILPYEEPADEFEEQINSHAATDAEHNSLINKDMRNLQDKLKDFTFADCLEFLWNDNIKNSRLVAYGIANLTQMASNPLVRYCLIRVIEELGNTFFSYFT
;
A
#
# COMPACT_ATOMS: atom_id res chain seq x y z
N MET A 1 10.01 10.98 25.18
CA MET A 1 9.93 10.16 23.95
C MET A 1 11.25 9.43 23.80
N GLU A 2 11.19 8.11 23.67
CA GLU A 2 12.39 7.33 23.36
C GLU A 2 12.86 7.72 21.95
N LYS A 3 14.13 8.09 21.78
CA LYS A 3 14.69 8.41 20.46
C LYS A 3 14.47 7.22 19.53
N ASP A 4 14.13 7.49 18.26
CA ASP A 4 14.05 6.44 17.24
C ASP A 4 15.31 5.57 17.27
N ARG A 5 15.10 4.27 17.48
CA ARG A 5 16.20 3.29 17.54
C ARG A 5 16.77 2.94 16.16
N VAL A 6 16.16 3.47 15.09
CA VAL A 6 16.46 3.16 13.68
C VAL A 6 16.86 4.46 12.96
N LEU A 7 18.00 4.45 12.26
CA LEU A 7 18.45 5.59 11.44
C LEU A 7 18.09 5.35 9.97
N VAL A 8 17.96 6.42 9.18
CA VAL A 8 17.67 6.35 7.73
C VAL A 8 18.63 5.41 6.99
N LYS A 9 19.93 5.49 7.29
CA LYS A 9 20.96 4.61 6.70
C LYS A 9 20.71 3.12 6.94
N ASP A 10 20.02 2.78 8.05
CA ASP A 10 19.71 1.41 8.43
C ASP A 10 18.49 0.89 7.66
N VAL A 11 17.70 1.78 7.03
CA VAL A 11 16.49 1.44 6.27
C VAL A 11 16.74 1.39 4.76
N VAL A 12 17.56 2.29 4.22
CA VAL A 12 17.76 2.45 2.77
C VAL A 12 18.24 1.16 2.10
N PHE A 13 19.32 0.55 2.60
CA PHE A 13 19.87 -0.65 1.97
C PHE A 13 18.89 -1.84 1.97
N PRO A 14 18.25 -2.20 3.11
CA PRO A 14 17.21 -3.23 3.12
C PRO A 14 16.08 -3.00 2.11
N VAL A 15 15.63 -1.75 1.93
CA VAL A 15 14.54 -1.42 0.99
C VAL A 15 14.92 -1.74 -0.45
N PHE A 16 16.11 -1.33 -0.87
CA PHE A 16 16.59 -1.63 -2.22
C PHE A 16 16.82 -3.13 -2.44
N GLN A 17 17.30 -3.86 -1.42
CA GLN A 17 17.41 -5.32 -1.52
C GLN A 17 16.02 -5.98 -1.63
N MET A 18 15.06 -5.57 -0.81
CA MET A 18 13.67 -6.08 -0.87
C MET A 18 13.04 -5.83 -2.23
N LYS A 19 13.33 -4.69 -2.87
CA LYS A 19 12.87 -4.37 -4.22
C LYS A 19 13.41 -5.36 -5.25
N GLU A 20 14.69 -5.69 -5.21
CA GLU A 20 15.26 -6.70 -6.13
C GLU A 20 14.72 -8.11 -5.85
N ASP A 21 14.56 -8.47 -4.58
CA ASP A 21 13.98 -9.76 -4.19
C ASP A 21 12.51 -9.88 -4.66
N PHE A 22 11.75 -8.77 -4.57
CA PHE A 22 10.35 -8.72 -4.99
C PHE A 22 10.18 -8.98 -6.49
N LYS A 23 11.09 -8.46 -7.34
CA LYS A 23 11.10 -8.75 -8.79
C LYS A 23 11.26 -10.24 -9.09
N GLN A 24 11.91 -10.99 -8.20
CA GLN A 24 12.11 -12.44 -8.36
C GLN A 24 10.99 -13.28 -7.71
N SER A 25 10.00 -12.63 -7.12
CA SER A 25 8.92 -13.30 -6.40
C SER A 25 8.04 -14.16 -7.33
N ARG A 26 7.38 -15.15 -6.72
CA ARG A 26 6.40 -15.98 -7.44
C ARG A 26 5.24 -15.17 -8.02
N LEU A 27 4.88 -14.06 -7.37
CA LEU A 27 3.83 -13.17 -7.84
C LEU A 27 4.24 -12.53 -9.16
N ILE A 28 5.42 -11.89 -9.24
CA ILE A 28 5.90 -11.26 -10.49
C ILE A 28 6.00 -12.30 -11.61
N LYS A 29 6.60 -13.47 -11.35
CA LYS A 29 6.68 -14.55 -12.35
C LYS A 29 5.32 -15.03 -12.84
N TYR A 30 4.32 -15.11 -11.97
CA TYR A 30 2.94 -15.45 -12.34
C TYR A 30 2.28 -14.34 -13.18
N MET A 31 2.60 -13.07 -12.90
CA MET A 31 2.09 -11.93 -13.64
C MET A 31 2.69 -11.80 -15.05
N GLU A 32 3.94 -12.21 -15.24
CA GLU A 32 4.64 -12.21 -16.53
C GLU A 32 4.30 -13.42 -17.42
N ASP A 33 3.70 -14.48 -16.86
CA ASP A 33 3.41 -15.70 -17.60
C ASP A 33 2.28 -15.49 -18.62
N GLU A 34 2.65 -15.25 -19.89
CA GLU A 34 1.74 -15.04 -21.01
C GLU A 34 0.82 -16.23 -21.31
N SER A 35 1.15 -17.44 -20.84
CA SER A 35 0.28 -18.61 -20.99
C SER A 35 -0.97 -18.56 -20.08
N VAL A 36 -0.95 -17.74 -19.03
CA VAL A 36 -2.09 -17.53 -18.13
C VAL A 36 -2.97 -16.40 -18.68
N PRO A 37 -4.29 -16.60 -18.85
CA PRO A 37 -5.19 -15.53 -19.30
C PRO A 37 -5.11 -14.28 -18.39
N ALA A 38 -5.09 -13.08 -18.99
CA ALA A 38 -4.98 -11.82 -18.25
C ALA A 38 -6.01 -11.68 -17.12
N SER A 39 -7.25 -12.14 -17.34
CA SER A 39 -8.28 -12.15 -16.30
C SER A 39 -7.91 -12.97 -15.07
N LYS A 40 -7.23 -14.11 -15.25
CA LYS A 40 -6.72 -14.92 -14.14
C LYS A 40 -5.50 -14.30 -13.47
N ARG A 41 -4.65 -13.61 -14.23
CA ARG A 41 -3.53 -12.86 -13.68
C ARG A 41 -4.03 -11.71 -12.79
N LEU A 42 -5.17 -11.10 -13.10
CA LEU A 42 -5.77 -10.02 -12.30
C LEU A 42 -6.65 -10.46 -11.11
N ASN A 43 -6.74 -11.77 -10.80
CA ASN A 43 -7.56 -12.26 -9.68
C ASN A 43 -7.11 -11.74 -8.30
N TRP A 44 -5.90 -11.18 -8.19
CA TRP A 44 -5.41 -10.54 -6.96
C TRP A 44 -6.09 -9.19 -6.68
N LEU A 45 -6.67 -8.54 -7.69
CA LEU A 45 -7.15 -7.15 -7.60
C LEU A 45 -8.14 -6.94 -6.44
N PRO A 46 -9.17 -7.80 -6.23
CA PRO A 46 -10.08 -7.64 -5.10
C PRO A 46 -9.38 -7.72 -3.73
N TYR A 47 -8.34 -8.55 -3.60
CA TYR A 47 -7.59 -8.71 -2.33
C TYR A 47 -6.69 -7.51 -2.02
N PHE A 48 -6.32 -6.74 -3.05
CA PHE A 48 -5.54 -5.52 -2.91
C PHE A 48 -6.40 -4.31 -2.55
N THR A 49 -7.71 -4.33 -2.85
CA THR A 49 -8.63 -3.21 -2.56
C THR A 49 -8.63 -2.76 -1.10
N TYR A 50 -8.53 -3.70 -0.15
CA TYR A 50 -8.44 -3.35 1.27
C TYR A 50 -7.19 -2.51 1.54
N PHE A 51 -6.03 -2.98 1.09
CA PHE A 51 -4.77 -2.25 1.29
C PHE A 51 -4.81 -0.89 0.61
N ALA A 52 -5.27 -0.81 -0.65
CA ALA A 52 -5.32 0.46 -1.37
C ALA A 52 -6.20 1.51 -0.67
N ASN A 53 -7.37 1.11 -0.16
CA ASN A 53 -8.24 2.02 0.57
C ASN A 53 -7.67 2.36 1.96
N SER A 54 -7.12 1.39 2.71
CA SER A 54 -6.48 1.68 3.99
C SER A 54 -5.22 2.54 3.86
N PHE A 55 -4.48 2.43 2.75
CA PHE A 55 -3.33 3.28 2.48
C PHE A 55 -3.75 4.73 2.22
N SER A 56 -4.89 4.95 1.54
CA SER A 56 -5.51 6.28 1.43
C SER A 56 -5.90 6.83 2.81
N ASP A 57 -6.49 6.02 3.69
CA ASP A 57 -6.80 6.44 5.08
C ASP A 57 -5.53 6.80 5.87
N ILE A 58 -4.47 6.00 5.75
CA ILE A 58 -3.19 6.28 6.41
C ILE A 58 -2.64 7.64 5.94
N ASN A 59 -2.68 7.90 4.64
CA ASN A 59 -2.21 9.15 4.05
C ASN A 59 -3.08 10.36 4.43
N ASN A 60 -4.38 10.18 4.65
CA ASN A 60 -5.27 11.26 5.08
C ASN A 60 -5.19 11.56 6.58
N TYR A 61 -5.07 10.52 7.41
CA TYR A 61 -5.42 10.64 8.84
C TYR A 61 -4.28 10.27 9.81
N ILE A 62 -3.23 9.60 9.35
CA ILE A 62 -2.20 9.04 10.25
C ILE A 62 -0.81 9.58 9.93
N LEU A 63 -0.50 9.67 8.64
CA LEU A 63 0.80 10.10 8.15
C LEU A 63 1.05 11.61 8.31
N PRO A 64 0.08 12.50 8.01
CA PRO A 64 0.31 13.93 8.11
C PRO A 64 0.55 14.39 9.55
N TYR A 65 1.34 15.45 9.68
CA TYR A 65 1.46 16.23 10.90
C TYR A 65 0.35 17.28 10.93
N GLU A 66 -0.42 17.32 12.01
CA GLU A 66 -1.51 18.31 12.19
C GLU A 66 -0.96 19.75 12.21
N GLU A 67 0.19 19.94 12.87
CA GLU A 67 0.93 21.20 12.94
C GLU A 67 2.39 20.94 12.53
N PRO A 68 2.73 21.00 11.23
CA PRO A 68 4.09 20.73 10.77
C PRO A 68 5.06 21.80 11.31
N ALA A 69 6.18 21.37 11.89
CA ALA A 69 7.15 22.23 12.56
C ALA A 69 8.29 22.71 11.63
N ASP A 70 8.53 22.02 10.52
CA ASP A 70 9.58 22.32 9.56
C ASP A 70 9.21 21.94 8.12
N GLU A 71 10.09 22.31 7.18
CA GLU A 71 9.92 22.05 5.75
C GLU A 71 9.82 20.54 5.43
N PHE A 72 10.47 19.67 6.21
CA PHE A 72 10.38 18.23 5.97
C PHE A 72 9.01 17.68 6.33
N GLU A 73 8.43 18.12 7.45
CA GLU A 73 7.07 17.75 7.83
C GLU A 73 6.03 18.29 6.84
N GLU A 74 6.20 19.51 6.33
CA GLU A 74 5.37 20.08 5.27
C GLU A 74 5.44 19.26 3.97
N GLN A 75 6.65 18.86 3.55
CA GLN A 75 6.83 18.01 2.37
C GLN A 75 6.18 16.64 2.53
N ILE A 76 6.25 16.04 3.73
CA ILE A 76 5.55 14.78 4.03
C ILE A 76 4.04 14.96 3.92
N ASN A 77 3.48 16.05 4.45
CA ASN A 77 2.05 16.33 4.35
C ASN A 77 1.61 16.48 2.88
N SER A 78 2.37 17.22 2.08
CA SER A 78 2.06 17.39 0.65
C SER A 78 2.14 16.07 -0.12
N HIS A 79 3.11 15.22 0.22
CA HIS A 79 3.25 13.89 -0.37
C HIS A 79 2.05 13.02 -0.01
N ALA A 80 1.70 12.97 1.28
CA ALA A 80 0.57 12.21 1.79
C ALA A 80 -0.75 12.62 1.12
N ALA A 81 -0.99 13.92 0.96
CA ALA A 81 -2.18 14.43 0.27
C ALA A 81 -2.28 13.95 -1.19
N THR A 82 -1.15 13.75 -1.87
CA THR A 82 -1.14 13.20 -3.24
C THR A 82 -1.50 11.72 -3.23
N ASP A 83 -0.85 10.94 -2.37
CA ASP A 83 -1.06 9.48 -2.29
C ASP A 83 -2.44 9.10 -1.77
N ALA A 84 -3.07 9.96 -0.97
CA ALA A 84 -4.44 9.80 -0.50
C ALA A 84 -5.45 9.62 -1.64
N GLU A 85 -5.22 10.22 -2.81
CA GLU A 85 -6.15 10.19 -3.94
C GLU A 85 -6.03 8.92 -4.79
N HIS A 86 -4.99 8.10 -4.59
CA HIS A 86 -4.72 6.94 -5.46
C HIS A 86 -5.78 5.83 -5.36
N ASN A 87 -6.50 5.71 -4.24
CA ASN A 87 -7.58 4.72 -4.12
C ASN A 87 -8.71 4.95 -5.14
N SER A 88 -8.86 6.17 -5.66
CA SER A 88 -9.87 6.51 -6.67
C SER A 88 -9.71 5.68 -7.95
N LEU A 89 -8.48 5.32 -8.31
CA LEU A 89 -8.17 4.53 -9.51
C LEU A 89 -8.74 3.11 -9.39
N ILE A 90 -8.40 2.39 -8.31
CA ILE A 90 -8.92 1.03 -8.11
C ILE A 90 -10.42 1.03 -7.85
N ASN A 91 -10.95 2.06 -7.16
CA ASN A 91 -12.38 2.18 -6.91
C ASN A 91 -13.15 2.42 -8.22
N LYS A 92 -12.56 3.13 -9.20
CA LYS A 92 -13.10 3.28 -10.55
C LYS A 92 -13.09 1.94 -11.30
N ASP A 93 -12.01 1.16 -11.21
CA ASP A 93 -11.95 -0.15 -11.85
C ASP A 93 -12.98 -1.13 -11.27
N MET A 94 -13.18 -1.14 -9.95
CA MET A 94 -14.20 -1.95 -9.31
C MET A 94 -15.62 -1.53 -9.73
N ARG A 95 -15.88 -0.23 -9.91
CA ARG A 95 -17.16 0.25 -10.47
C ARG A 95 -17.39 -0.24 -11.89
N ASN A 96 -16.35 -0.28 -12.73
CA ASN A 96 -16.46 -0.85 -14.09
C ASN A 96 -16.75 -2.36 -14.08
N LEU A 97 -16.42 -3.05 -12.99
CA LEU A 97 -16.68 -4.48 -12.80
C LEU A 97 -17.98 -4.78 -12.04
N GLN A 98 -18.75 -3.76 -11.64
CA GLN A 98 -19.93 -3.93 -10.77
C GLN A 98 -20.97 -4.92 -11.31
N ASP A 99 -21.17 -4.98 -12.64
CA ASP A 99 -22.14 -5.89 -13.25
C ASP A 99 -21.77 -7.37 -13.03
N LYS A 100 -20.46 -7.65 -12.89
CA LYS A 100 -19.95 -8.98 -12.54
C LYS A 100 -20.09 -9.30 -11.05
N LEU A 101 -20.34 -8.29 -10.23
CA LEU A 101 -20.48 -8.36 -8.77
C LEU A 101 -21.94 -8.20 -8.32
N LYS A 102 -22.91 -8.15 -9.24
CA LYS A 102 -24.32 -7.88 -8.93
C LYS A 102 -24.95 -8.87 -7.93
N ASP A 103 -24.45 -10.10 -7.89
CA ASP A 103 -24.92 -11.16 -7.01
C ASP A 103 -24.12 -11.20 -5.70
N PHE A 104 -23.09 -10.36 -5.57
CA PHE A 104 -22.25 -10.23 -4.38
C PHE A 104 -22.89 -9.21 -3.43
N THR A 105 -23.45 -9.70 -2.33
CA THR A 105 -24.20 -8.89 -1.38
C THR A 105 -23.29 -8.08 -0.47
N PHE A 106 -23.89 -7.15 0.28
CA PHE A 106 -23.16 -6.45 1.34
C PHE A 106 -22.65 -7.41 2.44
N ALA A 107 -23.39 -8.48 2.75
CA ALA A 107 -22.94 -9.50 3.69
C ALA A 107 -21.70 -10.24 3.16
N ASP A 108 -21.71 -10.63 1.88
CA ASP A 108 -20.54 -11.24 1.23
C ASP A 108 -19.33 -10.30 1.24
N CYS A 109 -19.56 -8.98 1.10
CA CYS A 109 -18.50 -7.98 1.22
C CYS A 109 -17.89 -7.94 2.62
N LEU A 110 -18.71 -7.93 3.68
CA LEU A 110 -18.21 -7.99 5.05
C LEU A 110 -17.43 -9.29 5.31
N GLU A 111 -17.96 -10.42 4.87
CA GLU A 111 -17.26 -11.71 4.99
C GLU A 111 -15.95 -11.72 4.20
N PHE A 112 -15.94 -11.18 2.99
CA PHE A 112 -14.74 -11.08 2.17
C PHE A 112 -13.67 -10.20 2.81
N LEU A 113 -14.03 -8.99 3.25
CA LEU A 113 -13.09 -8.03 3.82
C LEU A 113 -12.50 -8.49 5.16
N TRP A 114 -13.20 -9.35 5.91
CA TRP A 114 -12.74 -9.88 7.19
C TRP A 114 -12.29 -11.35 7.18
N ASN A 115 -12.34 -12.04 6.05
CA ASN A 115 -11.82 -13.41 5.96
C ASN A 115 -10.30 -13.50 6.17
N ASP A 116 -9.80 -14.73 6.32
CA ASP A 116 -8.37 -15.00 6.52
C ASP A 116 -7.52 -14.83 5.25
N ASN A 117 -8.11 -14.90 4.05
CA ASN A 117 -7.38 -14.73 2.79
C ASN A 117 -6.90 -13.28 2.60
N ILE A 118 -7.64 -12.30 3.12
CA ILE A 118 -7.26 -10.87 3.08
C ILE A 118 -6.64 -10.37 4.40
N LYS A 119 -6.46 -11.25 5.39
CA LYS A 119 -5.90 -10.92 6.71
C LYS A 119 -4.58 -10.17 6.61
N ASN A 120 -3.68 -10.60 5.73
CA ASN A 120 -2.37 -9.98 5.59
C ASN A 120 -2.46 -8.53 5.08
N SER A 121 -3.40 -8.21 4.19
CA SER A 121 -3.65 -6.82 3.75
C SER A 121 -4.05 -5.93 4.93
N ARG A 122 -4.88 -6.46 5.85
CA ARG A 122 -5.29 -5.75 7.07
C ARG A 122 -4.11 -5.55 8.03
N LEU A 123 -3.35 -6.61 8.29
CA LEU A 123 -2.20 -6.54 9.19
C LEU A 123 -1.11 -5.59 8.70
N VAL A 124 -0.89 -5.52 7.38
CA VAL A 124 0.03 -4.54 6.79
C VAL A 124 -0.45 -3.11 7.06
N ALA A 125 -1.72 -2.79 6.82
CA ALA A 125 -2.27 -1.47 7.12
C ALA A 125 -2.12 -1.09 8.61
N TYR A 126 -2.45 -2.01 9.53
CA TYR A 126 -2.28 -1.78 10.96
C TYR A 126 -0.81 -1.60 11.36
N GLY A 127 0.08 -2.40 10.76
CA GLY A 127 1.52 -2.31 10.97
C GLY A 127 2.07 -0.95 10.54
N ILE A 128 1.68 -0.47 9.36
CA ILE A 128 2.08 0.86 8.86
C ILE A 128 1.56 1.94 9.80
N ALA A 129 0.28 1.91 10.16
CA ALA A 129 -0.30 2.89 11.08
C ALA A 129 0.44 2.96 12.43
N ASN A 130 0.81 1.79 12.97
CA ASN A 130 1.59 1.70 14.21
C ASN A 130 3.01 2.23 14.04
N LEU A 131 3.71 1.84 12.96
CA LEU A 131 5.08 2.32 12.67
C LEU A 131 5.12 3.83 12.45
N THR A 132 4.13 4.40 11.77
CA THR A 132 4.01 5.85 11.56
C THR A 132 3.87 6.60 12.89
N GLN A 133 3.04 6.10 13.80
CA GLN A 133 2.87 6.70 15.13
C GLN A 133 4.12 6.56 16.01
N MET A 134 4.88 5.48 15.84
CA MET A 134 6.15 5.28 16.55
C MET A 134 7.30 6.14 16.00
N ALA A 135 7.25 6.52 14.72
CA ALA A 135 8.31 7.30 14.07
C ALA A 135 8.25 8.76 14.54
N SER A 136 9.19 9.14 15.42
CA SER A 136 9.32 10.52 15.91
C SER A 136 10.15 11.41 15.00
N ASN A 137 11.03 10.81 14.19
CA ASN A 137 11.86 11.48 13.20
C ASN A 137 11.13 11.52 11.85
N PRO A 138 10.90 12.72 11.28
CA PRO A 138 10.25 12.88 9.98
C PRO A 138 10.90 12.07 8.86
N LEU A 139 12.23 11.92 8.86
CA LEU A 139 12.92 11.14 7.83
C LEU A 139 12.67 9.63 7.95
N VAL A 140 12.47 9.12 9.17
CA VAL A 140 12.09 7.71 9.39
C VAL A 140 10.66 7.49 8.91
N ARG A 141 9.74 8.42 9.23
CA ARG A 141 8.37 8.39 8.73
C ARG A 141 8.33 8.45 7.19
N TYR A 142 9.14 9.31 6.59
CA TYR A 142 9.27 9.41 5.13
C TYR A 142 9.77 8.10 4.52
N CYS A 143 10.76 7.45 5.14
CA CYS A 143 11.25 6.16 4.66
C CYS A 143 10.15 5.10 4.59
N LEU A 144 9.22 5.04 5.56
CA LEU A 144 8.08 4.10 5.54
C LEU A 144 7.24 4.25 4.27
N ILE A 145 6.94 5.49 3.87
CA ILE A 145 6.18 5.80 2.65
C ILE A 145 6.97 5.34 1.43
N ARG A 146 8.25 5.73 1.34
CA ARG A 146 9.11 5.43 0.19
C ARG A 146 9.25 3.94 -0.06
N VAL A 147 9.32 3.10 0.98
CA VAL A 147 9.36 1.65 0.80
C VAL A 147 8.12 1.16 0.04
N ILE A 148 6.94 1.63 0.44
CA ILE A 148 5.66 1.21 -0.11
C ILE A 148 5.54 1.67 -1.56
N GLU A 149 5.88 2.93 -1.84
CA GLU A 149 5.86 3.49 -3.19
C GLU A 149 6.85 2.79 -4.13
N GLU A 150 8.07 2.52 -3.67
CA GLU A 150 9.08 1.85 -4.51
C GLU A 150 8.68 0.40 -4.84
N LEU A 151 8.05 -0.30 -3.88
CA LEU A 151 7.47 -1.62 -4.14
C LEU A 151 6.27 -1.52 -5.09
N GLY A 152 5.40 -0.53 -4.90
CA GLY A 152 4.27 -0.25 -5.78
C GLY A 152 4.70 0.03 -7.22
N ASN A 153 5.65 0.95 -7.41
CA ASN A 153 6.22 1.29 -8.72
C ASN A 153 6.83 0.06 -9.40
N THR A 154 7.54 -0.77 -8.63
CA THR A 154 8.10 -2.02 -9.15
C THR A 154 6.97 -2.95 -9.59
N PHE A 155 5.97 -3.17 -8.74
CA PHE A 155 4.83 -4.02 -9.04
C PHE A 155 4.10 -3.55 -10.30
N PHE A 156 3.70 -2.26 -10.35
CA PHE A 156 2.92 -1.68 -11.43
C PHE A 156 3.67 -1.61 -12.77
N SER A 157 5.00 -1.61 -12.76
CA SER A 157 5.80 -1.67 -14.00
C SER A 157 5.62 -2.97 -14.79
N TYR A 158 5.07 -4.03 -14.19
CA TYR A 158 4.72 -5.28 -14.86
C TYR A 158 3.28 -5.31 -15.40
N PHE A 159 2.54 -4.20 -15.32
CA PHE A 159 1.15 -4.07 -15.79
C PHE A 159 0.99 -3.20 -17.04
N THR A 160 2.08 -2.62 -17.54
CA THR A 160 2.13 -1.81 -18.77
C THR A 160 2.43 -2.64 -20.00
#